data_AF-A0A7U7CYR5-F1
#
_entry.id   AF-A0A7U7CYR5-F1
#
_cell.length_a   1.000
_cell.length_b   1.000
_cell.length_c   1.000
_cell.angle_alpha   90.00
_cell.angle_beta   90.00
_cell.angle_gamma   90.00
#
_symmetry.space_group_name_H-M   'P 1'
#
loop_
_entity.id
_entity.type
_entity.pdbx_description
1 polymer ?
#
loop_
_entity_poly.entity_id
_entity_poly.type
_entity_poly.pdbx_seq_one_letter_code
_entity_poly.pdbx_strand_id
1 'polypeptide(L)'
;MKKLFILFLSICGICNAQVYSEDFNGNALPAGWTVENPDTAFNWNVGVQNGFAGFPDGAAFFDDDDAGPTGINTNARLISPVINLTGVVNPQLSFNYANKIYDLDSTLKVEAFNGASWVQVFTSSGDAGVWDIDFNTLSYILTSYASAANIDLTPYVNAAFKLRFVYDDVGDYSFGVVVDNLTITNGTVLAASEVSHSDNIEIYPNPVGDNIHIKLDSRNKVEKVSVVDMSGKLIKTFDKESDTYDLSDLPKGTYIIMITNNNNEVLKKKIVKK
;
A
#
# COMPACT_ATOMS: atom_id res chain seq x y z
N MET A 1 -51.81 14.89 -24.35
CA MET A 1 -50.34 14.76 -24.49
C MET A 1 -49.72 14.78 -23.09
N LYS A 2 -49.39 13.62 -22.51
CA LYS A 2 -48.74 13.53 -21.20
C LYS A 2 -47.24 13.83 -21.40
N LYS A 3 -46.74 14.92 -20.81
CA LYS A 3 -45.31 15.26 -20.82
C LYS A 3 -44.60 14.34 -19.83
N LEU A 4 -43.80 13.41 -20.35
CA LEU A 4 -42.91 12.57 -19.56
C LEU A 4 -41.69 13.41 -19.17
N PHE A 5 -41.58 13.75 -17.89
CA PHE A 5 -40.42 14.45 -17.33
C PHE A 5 -39.39 13.38 -16.97
N ILE A 6 -38.38 13.20 -17.82
CA ILE A 6 -37.24 12.30 -17.53
C ILE A 6 -36.32 13.07 -16.57
N LEU A 7 -36.34 12.67 -15.30
CA LEU A 7 -35.38 13.11 -14.30
C LEU A 7 -34.04 12.44 -14.63
N PHE A 8 -33.10 13.19 -15.20
CA PHE A 8 -31.72 12.75 -15.37
C PHE A 8 -31.06 12.76 -13.98
N LEU A 9 -31.07 11.61 -13.30
CA LEU A 9 -30.26 11.41 -12.11
C LEU A 9 -28.82 11.20 -12.58
N SER A 10 -28.00 12.25 -12.57
CA SER A 10 -26.55 12.08 -12.78
C SER A 10 -26.01 11.34 -11.56
N ILE A 11 -25.84 10.04 -11.68
CA ILE A 11 -24.96 9.29 -10.79
C ILE A 11 -23.57 9.80 -11.12
N CYS A 12 -23.09 10.79 -10.35
CA CYS A 12 -21.71 11.21 -10.37
C CYS A 12 -20.93 10.04 -9.76
N GLY A 13 -20.52 9.10 -10.62
CA GLY A 13 -19.58 8.06 -10.23
C GLY A 13 -18.36 8.77 -9.65
N ILE A 14 -18.03 8.45 -8.41
CA ILE A 14 -16.84 8.96 -7.74
C ILE A 14 -15.66 8.28 -8.44
N CYS A 15 -15.11 8.91 -9.48
CA CYS A 15 -13.88 8.45 -10.11
C CYS A 15 -12.70 9.16 -9.44
N ASN A 16 -11.70 8.38 -9.02
CA ASN A 16 -10.37 8.93 -8.77
C ASN A 16 -9.82 9.36 -10.14
N ALA A 17 -9.59 10.65 -10.33
CA ALA A 17 -8.97 11.17 -11.53
C ALA A 17 -7.47 10.84 -11.51
N GLN A 18 -7.00 10.29 -12.63
CA GLN A 18 -5.59 10.08 -12.88
C GLN A 18 -4.88 11.45 -12.99
N VAL A 19 -3.86 11.64 -12.15
CA VAL A 19 -3.05 12.87 -12.10
C VAL A 19 -1.82 12.73 -12.98
N TYR A 20 -1.19 11.56 -12.92
CA TYR A 20 -0.01 11.22 -13.70
C TYR A 20 0.05 9.71 -13.92
N SER A 21 0.63 9.29 -15.03
CA SER A 21 1.00 7.90 -15.24
C SER A 21 2.19 7.77 -16.17
N GLU A 22 2.89 6.66 -16.01
CA GLU A 22 3.95 6.20 -16.89
C GLU A 22 3.88 4.67 -16.94
N ASP A 23 3.78 4.12 -18.15
CA ASP A 23 3.69 2.67 -18.38
C ASP A 23 5.01 2.08 -18.90
N PHE A 24 6.02 2.90 -19.20
CA PHE A 24 7.33 2.44 -19.67
C PHE A 24 7.28 1.47 -20.87
N ASN A 25 6.19 1.48 -21.66
CA ASN A 25 6.01 0.61 -22.82
C ASN A 25 6.84 1.06 -24.04
N GLY A 26 7.63 2.13 -23.89
CA GLY A 26 8.61 2.57 -24.88
C GLY A 26 9.86 1.70 -24.91
N ASN A 27 10.76 1.98 -25.86
CA ASN A 27 12.10 1.36 -25.93
C ASN A 27 13.22 2.34 -25.56
N ALA A 28 12.88 3.38 -24.79
CA ALA A 28 13.78 4.42 -24.31
C ALA A 28 13.18 5.10 -23.10
N LEU A 29 14.01 5.81 -22.32
CA LEU A 29 13.54 6.61 -21.18
C LEU A 29 12.43 7.58 -21.64
N PRO A 30 11.27 7.60 -20.95
CA PRO A 30 10.20 8.53 -21.29
C PRO A 30 10.64 9.98 -21.10
N ALA A 31 9.96 10.90 -21.78
CA ALA A 31 10.37 12.30 -21.79
C ALA A 31 10.45 12.91 -20.38
N GLY A 32 11.62 13.46 -20.04
CA GLY A 32 11.87 14.10 -18.74
C GLY A 32 12.24 13.16 -17.60
N TRP A 33 12.21 11.85 -17.81
CA TRP A 33 12.83 10.89 -16.90
C TRP A 33 14.35 10.93 -17.07
N THR A 34 15.06 10.72 -15.97
CA THR A 34 16.52 10.72 -15.92
C THR A 34 17.01 9.58 -15.05
N VAL A 35 18.24 9.16 -15.26
CA VAL A 35 18.91 8.12 -14.46
C VAL A 35 20.15 8.69 -13.80
N GLU A 36 20.46 8.17 -12.62
CA GLU A 36 21.67 8.54 -11.87
C GLU A 36 22.12 7.32 -11.08
N ASN A 37 23.36 6.86 -11.31
CA ASN A 37 24.00 5.88 -10.46
C ASN A 37 25.34 6.46 -9.97
N PRO A 38 25.49 6.75 -8.67
CA PRO A 38 26.74 7.24 -8.12
C PRO A 38 27.79 6.13 -7.92
N ASP A 39 27.38 4.86 -7.97
CA ASP A 39 28.23 3.73 -7.60
C ASP A 39 28.94 3.14 -8.84
N THR A 40 28.24 3.04 -9.97
CA THR A 40 28.78 2.47 -11.21
C THR A 40 28.31 3.22 -12.47
N ALA A 41 28.80 2.82 -13.65
CA ALA A 41 28.32 3.34 -14.93
C ALA A 41 26.98 2.72 -15.37
N PHE A 42 26.57 1.59 -14.77
CA PHE A 42 25.34 0.90 -15.11
C PHE A 42 24.15 1.68 -14.57
N ASN A 43 23.07 1.74 -15.34
CA ASN A 43 21.92 2.57 -15.01
C ASN A 43 20.63 1.88 -15.42
N TRP A 44 19.51 2.42 -14.92
CA TRP A 44 18.18 2.00 -15.33
C TRP A 44 17.99 2.21 -16.84
N ASN A 45 17.28 1.28 -17.47
CA ASN A 45 16.89 1.32 -18.87
C ASN A 45 15.40 1.06 -19.01
N VAL A 46 14.87 1.27 -20.22
CA VAL A 46 13.46 1.03 -20.55
C VAL A 46 13.37 0.27 -21.86
N GLY A 47 12.58 -0.80 -21.89
CA GLY A 47 12.38 -1.63 -23.07
C GLY A 47 11.69 -2.95 -22.77
N VAL A 48 11.60 -3.81 -23.80
CA VAL A 48 10.89 -5.10 -23.75
C VAL A 48 11.76 -6.29 -23.34
N GLN A 49 13.06 -6.10 -23.18
CA GLN A 49 13.98 -7.14 -22.74
C GLN A 49 15.30 -6.53 -22.24
N ASN A 50 16.03 -7.29 -21.45
CA ASN A 50 17.41 -7.02 -21.04
C ASN A 50 18.29 -8.26 -21.18
N GLY A 51 19.45 -8.29 -20.51
CA GLY A 51 20.40 -9.41 -20.59
C GLY A 51 19.85 -10.72 -20.02
N PHE A 52 18.95 -10.65 -19.02
CA PHE A 52 18.47 -11.83 -18.31
C PHE A 52 16.99 -12.17 -18.53
N ALA A 53 16.14 -11.22 -18.94
CA ALA A 53 14.70 -11.41 -19.05
C ALA A 53 13.99 -10.59 -20.14
N GLY A 54 12.82 -11.09 -20.56
CA GLY A 54 11.84 -10.38 -21.38
C GLY A 54 10.65 -9.82 -20.58
N PHE A 55 10.12 -8.68 -21.04
CA PHE A 55 9.00 -7.92 -20.48
C PHE A 55 7.95 -7.69 -21.60
N PRO A 56 6.82 -8.42 -21.63
CA PRO A 56 5.93 -8.50 -22.80
C PRO A 56 5.45 -7.16 -23.38
N ASP A 57 5.13 -6.19 -22.52
CA ASP A 57 4.61 -4.88 -22.92
C ASP A 57 5.68 -3.77 -22.89
N GLY A 58 6.84 -4.05 -22.29
CA GLY A 58 7.87 -3.07 -21.93
C GLY A 58 7.88 -2.80 -20.42
N ALA A 59 9.00 -2.32 -19.91
CA ALA A 59 9.13 -1.90 -18.51
C ALA A 59 10.38 -1.03 -18.32
N ALA A 60 10.46 -0.35 -17.18
CA ALA A 60 11.72 0.18 -16.67
C ALA A 60 12.44 -0.87 -15.82
N PHE A 61 13.73 -1.06 -16.02
CA PHE A 61 14.50 -2.09 -15.31
C PHE A 61 15.91 -1.62 -14.98
N PHE A 62 16.50 -2.22 -13.95
CA PHE A 62 17.93 -2.20 -13.69
C PHE A 62 18.46 -3.62 -13.85
N ASP A 63 19.47 -3.78 -14.70
CA ASP A 63 20.10 -5.06 -15.03
C ASP A 63 21.41 -5.17 -14.23
N ASP A 64 21.33 -5.85 -13.08
CA ASP A 64 22.48 -6.05 -12.20
C ASP A 64 23.36 -7.22 -12.69
N ASP A 65 22.77 -8.17 -13.43
CA ASP A 65 23.51 -9.23 -14.12
C ASP A 65 24.56 -8.64 -15.08
N ASP A 66 24.19 -7.61 -15.85
CA ASP A 66 25.12 -6.88 -16.73
C ASP A 66 26.20 -6.10 -15.94
N ALA A 67 25.89 -5.61 -14.74
CA ALA A 67 26.89 -4.98 -13.86
C ALA A 67 27.92 -6.00 -13.34
N GLY A 68 27.51 -7.26 -13.22
CA GLY A 68 28.33 -8.39 -12.82
C GLY A 68 28.69 -8.38 -11.33
N PRO A 69 29.32 -9.46 -10.83
CA PRO A 69 29.46 -9.72 -9.40
C PRO A 69 30.42 -8.78 -8.65
N THR A 70 31.08 -7.86 -9.35
CA THR A 70 31.93 -6.83 -8.74
C THR A 70 31.32 -5.44 -8.82
N GLY A 71 30.22 -5.27 -9.57
CA GLY A 71 29.51 -4.02 -9.73
C GLY A 71 28.54 -3.82 -8.57
N ILE A 72 29.01 -3.24 -7.47
CA ILE A 72 28.14 -2.94 -6.33
C ILE A 72 27.26 -1.74 -6.65
N ASN A 73 25.94 -1.92 -6.63
CA ASN A 73 24.93 -0.93 -6.98
C ASN A 73 23.96 -0.71 -5.81
N THR A 74 24.31 0.19 -4.90
CA THR A 74 23.50 0.49 -3.71
C THR A 74 22.54 1.67 -3.91
N ASN A 75 22.70 2.42 -5.00
CA ASN A 75 22.03 3.71 -5.20
C ASN A 75 21.66 4.00 -6.66
N ALA A 76 21.44 2.99 -7.49
CA ALA A 76 21.04 3.20 -8.88
C ALA A 76 19.61 3.79 -8.94
N ARG A 77 19.44 4.98 -9.52
CA ARG A 77 18.18 5.74 -9.49
C ARG A 77 17.55 5.92 -10.86
N LEU A 78 16.24 5.75 -10.91
CA LEU A 78 15.36 6.22 -11.98
C LEU A 78 14.48 7.34 -11.44
N ILE A 79 14.59 8.54 -11.99
CA ILE A 79 14.04 9.77 -11.44
C ILE A 79 13.00 10.35 -12.41
N SER A 80 11.80 10.64 -11.90
CA SER A 80 10.72 11.21 -12.70
C SER A 80 10.97 12.66 -13.11
N PRO A 81 10.25 13.18 -14.13
CA PRO A 81 10.07 14.60 -14.29
C PRO A 81 9.39 15.23 -13.07
N VAL A 82 9.33 16.57 -13.03
CA VAL A 82 8.50 17.28 -12.04
C VAL A 82 7.04 16.97 -12.30
N ILE A 83 6.35 16.46 -11.28
CA ILE A 83 4.90 16.19 -11.29
C ILE A 83 4.30 17.15 -10.26
N ASN A 84 3.74 18.27 -10.72
CA ASN A 84 3.19 19.27 -9.81
C ASN A 84 1.94 18.73 -9.10
N LEU A 85 2.05 18.44 -7.80
CA LEU A 85 0.94 17.93 -6.99
C LEU A 85 0.17 19.04 -6.27
N THR A 86 0.50 20.32 -6.49
CA THR A 86 -0.18 21.44 -5.83
C THR A 86 -1.67 21.44 -6.16
N GLY A 87 -2.52 21.39 -5.13
CA GLY A 87 -3.98 21.33 -5.30
C GLY A 87 -4.53 19.92 -5.57
N VAL A 88 -3.68 18.89 -5.68
CA VAL A 88 -4.12 17.50 -5.74
C VAL A 88 -4.54 17.06 -4.33
N VAL A 89 -5.78 16.57 -4.21
CA VAL A 89 -6.34 16.11 -2.94
C VAL A 89 -6.01 14.62 -2.74
N ASN A 90 -5.46 14.28 -1.58
CA ASN A 90 -5.09 12.92 -1.16
C ASN A 90 -4.37 12.11 -2.25
N PRO A 91 -3.27 12.59 -2.86
CA PRO A 91 -2.61 11.87 -3.94
C PRO A 91 -2.14 10.48 -3.49
N GLN A 92 -2.45 9.46 -4.29
CA GLN A 92 -2.06 8.09 -4.04
C GLN A 92 -1.22 7.55 -5.19
N LEU A 93 -0.08 6.99 -4.83
CA LEU A 93 0.85 6.31 -5.73
C LEU A 93 0.54 4.81 -5.78
N SER A 94 0.52 4.27 -7.00
CA SER A 94 0.51 2.84 -7.30
C SER A 94 1.48 2.54 -8.44
N PHE A 95 2.10 1.37 -8.42
CA PHE A 95 2.96 0.88 -9.50
C PHE A 95 3.10 -0.65 -9.40
N ASN A 96 3.53 -1.26 -10.50
CA ASN A 96 3.92 -2.65 -10.58
C ASN A 96 5.43 -2.79 -10.45
N TYR A 97 5.87 -3.88 -9.85
CA TYR A 97 7.28 -4.19 -9.73
C TYR A 97 7.55 -5.69 -9.72
N ALA A 98 8.76 -6.07 -10.08
CA ALA A 98 9.28 -7.42 -9.93
C ALA A 98 10.75 -7.31 -9.55
N ASN A 99 11.23 -8.24 -8.73
CA ASN A 99 12.63 -8.29 -8.32
C ASN A 99 13.08 -9.74 -8.46
N LYS A 100 14.24 -9.94 -9.07
CA LYS A 100 14.83 -11.26 -9.25
C LYS A 100 16.18 -11.29 -8.57
N ILE A 101 16.27 -12.08 -7.51
CA ILE A 101 17.49 -12.15 -6.70
C ILE A 101 18.35 -13.35 -7.10
N TYR A 102 19.59 -13.33 -6.61
CA TYR A 102 20.50 -14.48 -6.66
C TYR A 102 20.72 -15.08 -5.28
N ASP A 103 21.38 -14.34 -4.38
CA ASP A 103 21.68 -14.80 -3.00
C ASP A 103 21.16 -13.80 -1.96
N LEU A 104 21.74 -12.60 -1.88
CA LEU A 104 21.23 -11.55 -0.99
C LEU A 104 19.95 -10.91 -1.50
N ASP A 105 19.08 -10.55 -0.56
CA ASP A 105 17.82 -9.86 -0.82
C ASP A 105 18.08 -8.42 -1.26
N SER A 106 18.31 -8.21 -2.56
CA SER A 106 18.34 -6.88 -3.16
C SER A 106 17.03 -6.14 -2.90
N THR A 107 17.09 -4.81 -2.91
CA THR A 107 15.98 -3.94 -2.50
C THR A 107 15.56 -2.95 -3.58
N LEU A 108 14.24 -2.77 -3.68
CA LEU A 108 13.61 -1.69 -4.41
C LEU A 108 13.04 -0.68 -3.41
N LYS A 109 13.50 0.56 -3.47
CA LYS A 109 12.95 1.68 -2.69
C LYS A 109 12.26 2.66 -3.62
N VAL A 110 11.21 3.31 -3.12
CA VAL A 110 10.64 4.50 -3.76
C VAL A 110 10.76 5.67 -2.82
N GLU A 111 11.23 6.79 -3.34
CA GLU A 111 11.39 8.01 -2.59
C GLU A 111 10.64 9.17 -3.24
N ALA A 112 9.95 9.96 -2.42
CA ALA A 112 9.23 11.15 -2.80
C ALA A 112 10.05 12.39 -2.44
N PHE A 113 10.17 13.35 -3.37
CA PHE A 113 10.77 14.65 -3.08
C PHE A 113 9.73 15.58 -2.44
N ASN A 114 9.93 15.91 -1.17
CA ASN A 114 9.00 16.72 -0.38
C ASN A 114 9.15 18.24 -0.56
N GLY A 115 10.01 18.68 -1.50
CA GLY A 115 10.37 20.09 -1.71
C GLY A 115 11.71 20.50 -1.08
N ALA A 116 12.26 19.67 -0.20
CA ALA A 116 13.56 19.90 0.46
C ALA A 116 14.48 18.67 0.40
N SER A 117 13.94 17.48 0.62
CA SER A 117 14.68 16.22 0.67
C SER A 117 13.90 15.08 0.03
N TRP A 118 14.62 14.02 -0.35
CA TRP A 118 14.04 12.73 -0.69
C TRP A 118 13.61 12.00 0.59
N VAL A 119 12.41 11.42 0.58
CA VAL A 119 11.85 10.65 1.70
C VAL A 119 11.36 9.31 1.17
N GLN A 120 11.82 8.22 1.78
CA GLN A 120 11.36 6.88 1.43
C GLN A 120 9.88 6.69 1.76
N VAL A 121 9.09 6.25 0.77
CA VAL A 121 7.66 6.00 0.87
C VAL A 121 7.31 4.53 0.64
N PHE A 122 8.24 3.75 0.09
CA PHE A 122 8.09 2.33 -0.14
C PHE A 122 9.44 1.62 -0.09
N THR A 123 9.43 0.36 0.34
CA THR A 123 10.57 -0.55 0.20
C THR A 123 10.06 -1.98 -0.01
N SER A 124 10.74 -2.73 -0.86
CA SER A 124 10.59 -4.18 -1.02
C SER A 124 11.98 -4.80 -1.04
N SER A 125 12.11 -6.01 -0.50
CA SER A 125 13.36 -6.76 -0.35
C SER A 125 13.10 -8.19 -0.78
N GLY A 126 14.06 -8.81 -1.44
CA GLY A 126 13.96 -10.20 -1.91
C GLY A 126 13.14 -10.34 -3.20
N ASP A 127 12.81 -11.58 -3.55
CA ASP A 127 12.11 -11.90 -4.80
C ASP A 127 10.69 -11.31 -4.85
N ALA A 128 10.31 -10.80 -6.02
CA ALA A 128 8.97 -10.30 -6.30
C ALA A 128 8.58 -10.55 -7.76
N GLY A 129 7.27 -10.72 -8.00
CA GLY A 129 6.74 -11.12 -9.31
C GLY A 129 6.88 -12.62 -9.55
N VAL A 130 6.50 -13.05 -10.76
CA VAL A 130 6.58 -14.46 -11.20
C VAL A 130 7.40 -14.53 -12.48
N TRP A 131 8.54 -15.20 -12.38
CA TRP A 131 9.50 -15.41 -13.46
C TRP A 131 9.39 -16.85 -13.97
N ASP A 132 9.33 -17.02 -15.29
CA ASP A 132 9.38 -18.33 -15.94
C ASP A 132 10.53 -18.37 -16.95
N ILE A 133 10.86 -19.55 -17.48
CA ILE A 133 11.85 -19.72 -18.56
C ILE A 133 11.10 -19.94 -19.86
N ASP A 134 11.35 -19.08 -20.85
CA ASP A 134 10.95 -19.37 -22.22
C ASP A 134 11.91 -20.43 -22.81
N PHE A 135 11.43 -21.65 -22.97
CA PHE A 135 12.22 -22.76 -23.51
C PHE A 135 12.64 -22.60 -24.98
N ASN A 136 12.06 -21.64 -25.72
CA ASN A 136 12.49 -21.37 -27.09
C ASN A 136 13.72 -20.48 -27.14
N THR A 137 13.81 -19.52 -26.22
CA THR A 137 14.90 -18.53 -26.14
C THR A 137 15.89 -18.83 -25.02
N LEU A 138 15.56 -19.77 -24.14
CA LEU A 138 16.31 -20.14 -22.92
C LEU A 138 16.61 -18.92 -22.02
N SER A 139 15.70 -17.95 -22.01
CA SER A 139 15.78 -16.72 -21.23
C SER A 139 14.63 -16.63 -20.25
N TYR A 140 14.77 -15.84 -19.18
CA TYR A 140 13.65 -15.61 -18.28
C TYR A 140 12.58 -14.73 -18.94
N ILE A 141 11.33 -14.87 -18.50
CA ILE A 141 10.23 -13.99 -18.87
C ILE A 141 9.44 -13.63 -17.62
N LEU A 142 9.12 -12.34 -17.48
CA LEU A 142 8.24 -11.87 -16.43
C LEU A 142 6.79 -12.14 -16.82
N THR A 143 6.11 -13.00 -16.05
CA THR A 143 4.73 -13.43 -16.35
C THR A 143 3.69 -12.73 -15.48
N SER A 144 4.09 -12.21 -14.33
CA SER A 144 3.23 -11.44 -13.42
C SER A 144 4.06 -10.53 -12.54
N TYR A 145 3.58 -9.30 -12.34
CA TYR A 145 4.18 -8.35 -11.42
C TYR A 145 3.63 -8.52 -9.99
N ALA A 146 4.40 -8.08 -8.99
CA ALA A 146 3.85 -7.64 -7.72
C ALA A 146 3.27 -6.21 -7.88
N SER A 147 2.42 -5.81 -6.93
CA SER A 147 1.74 -4.52 -6.98
C SER A 147 1.94 -3.76 -5.67
N ALA A 148 2.44 -2.54 -5.77
CA ALA A 148 2.40 -1.57 -4.70
C ALA A 148 1.24 -0.59 -4.98
N ALA A 149 0.34 -0.41 -4.01
CA ALA A 149 -0.85 0.41 -4.22
C ALA A 149 -1.19 1.25 -3.00
N ASN A 150 -1.88 2.37 -3.23
CA ASN A 150 -2.39 3.28 -2.20
C ASN A 150 -1.30 3.87 -1.30
N ILE A 151 -0.10 4.11 -1.84
CA ILE A 151 0.97 4.80 -1.11
C ILE A 151 0.58 6.27 -0.98
N ASP A 152 0.39 6.73 0.27
CA ASP A 152 -0.05 8.08 0.56
C ASP A 152 1.05 9.11 0.27
N LEU A 153 0.78 9.99 -0.70
CA LEU A 153 1.67 11.10 -1.05
C LEU A 153 1.22 12.44 -0.46
N THR A 154 0.14 12.48 0.32
CA THR A 154 -0.41 13.71 0.92
C THR A 154 0.64 14.52 1.68
N PRO A 155 1.55 13.92 2.48
CA PRO A 155 2.58 14.68 3.20
C PRO A 155 3.63 15.34 2.31
N TYR A 156 3.72 14.94 1.04
CA TYR A 156 4.79 15.34 0.11
C TYR A 156 4.30 16.28 -1.00
N VAL A 157 3.04 16.72 -0.95
CA VAL A 157 2.45 17.63 -1.96
C VAL A 157 3.23 18.94 -2.04
N ASN A 158 3.83 19.18 -3.20
CA ASN A 158 4.48 20.45 -3.52
C ASN A 158 4.59 20.65 -5.04
N ALA A 159 4.91 21.87 -5.48
CA ALA A 159 5.01 22.22 -6.90
C ALA A 159 6.23 21.62 -7.62
N ALA A 160 7.25 21.20 -6.87
CA ALA A 160 8.48 20.61 -7.37
C ALA A 160 8.55 19.10 -7.10
N PHE A 161 7.41 18.46 -6.79
CA PHE A 161 7.36 17.04 -6.45
C PHE A 161 7.95 16.20 -7.59
N LYS A 162 8.72 15.20 -7.20
CA LYS A 162 9.28 14.14 -8.04
C LYS A 162 9.21 12.84 -7.25
N LEU A 163 9.23 11.72 -7.96
CA LEU A 163 9.50 10.41 -7.37
C LEU A 163 10.77 9.83 -7.99
N ARG A 164 11.42 8.94 -7.25
CA ARG A 164 12.48 8.10 -7.80
C ARG A 164 12.38 6.67 -7.30
N PHE A 165 12.68 5.74 -8.18
CA PHE A 165 12.96 4.35 -7.84
C PHE A 165 14.45 4.22 -7.57
N VAL A 166 14.82 3.49 -6.52
CA VAL A 166 16.20 3.24 -6.14
C VAL A 166 16.39 1.73 -6.01
N TYR A 167 17.34 1.21 -6.77
CA TYR A 167 17.81 -0.15 -6.64
C TYR A 167 19.05 -0.19 -5.75
N ASP A 168 19.11 -1.18 -4.88
CA ASP A 168 20.20 -1.45 -3.96
C ASP A 168 20.41 -2.97 -3.87
N ASP A 169 21.50 -3.44 -4.45
CA ASP A 169 21.92 -4.85 -4.51
C ASP A 169 22.40 -5.40 -3.15
N VAL A 170 22.47 -4.56 -2.12
CA VAL A 170 22.93 -4.90 -0.77
C VAL A 170 24.40 -5.36 -0.76
N GLY A 171 25.18 -4.90 -1.75
CA GLY A 171 26.61 -5.17 -1.85
C GLY A 171 26.96 -6.55 -2.41
N ASP A 172 26.02 -7.22 -3.06
CA ASP A 172 26.22 -8.51 -3.72
C ASP A 172 25.45 -8.61 -5.03
N TYR A 173 25.87 -9.56 -5.86
CA TYR A 173 25.27 -9.82 -7.16
C TYR A 173 23.78 -10.21 -7.06
N SER A 174 22.97 -9.61 -7.92
CA SER A 174 21.58 -9.99 -8.20
C SER A 174 21.33 -10.07 -9.70
N PHE A 175 20.14 -10.51 -10.12
CA PHE A 175 19.76 -10.39 -11.53
C PHE A 175 19.30 -8.96 -11.83
N GLY A 176 18.38 -8.44 -11.02
CA GLY A 176 17.92 -7.06 -11.16
C GLY A 176 16.46 -6.86 -10.77
N VAL A 177 15.99 -5.64 -11.04
CA VAL A 177 14.66 -5.17 -10.66
C VAL A 177 13.93 -4.54 -11.84
N VAL A 178 12.60 -4.62 -11.82
CA VAL A 178 11.70 -4.10 -12.85
C VAL A 178 10.59 -3.30 -12.18
N VAL A 179 10.21 -2.17 -12.78
CA VAL A 179 9.06 -1.35 -12.40
C VAL A 179 8.24 -0.98 -13.62
N ASP A 180 6.93 -0.90 -13.44
CA ASP A 180 5.97 -0.74 -14.53
C ASP A 180 4.66 -0.08 -14.02
N ASN A 181 3.81 0.40 -14.92
CA ASN A 181 2.44 0.86 -14.67
C ASN A 181 2.32 1.84 -13.49
N LEU A 182 3.23 2.81 -13.44
CA LEU A 182 3.22 3.88 -12.45
C LEU A 182 1.97 4.74 -12.65
N THR A 183 1.22 4.96 -11.58
CA THR A 183 0.08 5.87 -11.57
C THR A 183 0.04 6.68 -10.28
N ILE A 184 -0.17 7.99 -10.41
CA ILE A 184 -0.62 8.84 -9.32
C ILE A 184 -2.06 9.22 -9.60
N THR A 185 -2.94 8.93 -8.65
CA THR A 185 -4.34 9.34 -8.70
C THR A 185 -4.61 10.38 -7.63
N ASN A 186 -5.63 11.21 -7.83
CA ASN A 186 -6.20 11.93 -6.71
C ASN A 186 -7.04 10.95 -5.89
N GLY A 187 -6.88 11.02 -4.57
CA GLY A 187 -7.72 10.28 -3.65
C GLY A 187 -9.01 11.04 -3.43
N THR A 188 -10.09 10.31 -3.24
CA THR A 188 -11.29 10.92 -2.66
C THR A 188 -11.01 11.26 -1.20
N VAL A 189 -11.55 12.37 -0.72
CA VAL A 189 -11.73 12.54 0.73
C VAL A 189 -12.84 11.58 1.11
N LEU A 190 -12.49 10.31 1.28
CA LEU A 190 -13.30 9.44 2.12
C LEU A 190 -13.22 10.09 3.49
N ALA A 191 -14.26 10.83 3.87
CA ALA A 191 -14.53 11.09 5.29
C ALA A 191 -14.34 9.74 5.97
N ALA A 192 -13.32 9.62 6.82
CA ALA A 192 -12.80 8.34 7.29
C ALA A 192 -13.96 7.38 7.55
N SER A 193 -14.19 6.43 6.63
CA SER A 193 -14.93 5.24 6.99
C SER A 193 -14.00 4.58 7.98
N GLU A 194 -14.33 4.71 9.27
CA GLU A 194 -13.72 3.91 10.32
C GLU A 194 -13.57 2.50 9.77
N VAL A 195 -12.34 1.98 9.76
CA VAL A 195 -12.02 0.65 9.26
C VAL A 195 -12.88 -0.35 10.01
N SER A 196 -14.04 -0.69 9.45
CA SER A 196 -14.74 -1.90 9.78
C SER A 196 -13.98 -3.00 9.06
N HIS A 197 -12.91 -3.48 9.67
CA HIS A 197 -12.63 -4.90 9.54
C HIS A 197 -13.94 -5.59 9.91
N SER A 198 -14.51 -6.29 8.94
CA SER A 198 -15.71 -7.09 9.07
C SER A 198 -15.41 -8.31 9.92
N ASP A 199 -15.06 -8.08 11.18
CA ASP A 199 -15.26 -9.04 12.23
C ASP A 199 -16.70 -8.79 12.70
N ASN A 200 -17.57 -9.77 12.49
CA ASN A 200 -19.00 -9.73 12.79
C ASN A 200 -19.23 -9.65 14.31
N ILE A 201 -18.80 -8.55 14.95
CA ILE A 201 -18.97 -8.29 16.37
C ILE A 201 -19.98 -7.16 16.57
N GLU A 202 -21.15 -7.54 17.09
CA GLU A 202 -22.22 -6.63 17.47
C GLU A 202 -22.23 -6.49 18.99
N ILE A 203 -22.20 -5.25 19.49
CA ILE A 203 -22.40 -4.95 20.91
C ILE A 203 -23.66 -4.11 21.05
N TYR A 204 -24.62 -4.58 21.85
CA TYR A 204 -25.90 -3.89 22.05
C TYR A 204 -26.43 -4.06 23.49
N PRO A 205 -27.24 -3.12 23.99
CA PRO A 205 -27.56 -1.85 23.37
C PRO A 205 -26.36 -0.88 23.41
N ASN A 206 -26.18 -0.10 22.35
CA ASN A 206 -25.32 1.07 22.35
C ASN A 206 -26.16 2.27 21.87
N PRO A 207 -26.38 3.32 22.69
CA PRO A 207 -25.82 3.54 24.04
C PRO A 207 -26.36 2.58 25.12
N VAL A 208 -25.50 2.17 26.04
CA VAL A 208 -25.79 1.22 27.13
C VAL A 208 -26.31 1.91 28.40
N GLY A 209 -27.32 1.31 29.01
CA GLY A 209 -27.74 1.57 30.40
C GLY A 209 -26.86 0.76 31.35
N ASP A 210 -27.33 -0.41 31.75
CA ASP A 210 -26.62 -1.22 32.76
C ASP A 210 -25.85 -2.40 32.14
N ASN A 211 -26.41 -3.09 31.17
CA ASN A 211 -25.83 -4.32 30.63
C ASN A 211 -25.63 -4.24 29.11
N ILE A 212 -24.54 -4.83 28.62
CA ILE A 212 -24.33 -5.10 27.19
C ILE A 212 -24.41 -6.60 26.88
N HIS A 213 -24.76 -6.90 25.65
CA HIS A 213 -24.65 -8.19 24.99
C HIS A 213 -23.60 -8.10 23.88
N ILE A 214 -22.88 -9.20 23.66
CA ILE A 214 -21.87 -9.32 22.61
C ILE A 214 -22.29 -10.49 21.73
N LYS A 215 -22.44 -10.24 20.43
CA LYS A 215 -22.73 -11.27 19.43
C LYS A 215 -21.55 -11.38 18.48
N LEU A 216 -21.03 -12.59 18.36
CA LEU A 216 -19.94 -12.98 17.47
C LEU A 216 -20.47 -13.91 16.36
N ASP A 217 -19.70 -14.14 15.30
CA ASP A 217 -19.99 -15.20 14.35
C ASP A 217 -19.80 -16.58 15.00
N SER A 218 -20.52 -17.60 14.50
CA SER A 218 -20.64 -18.92 15.12
C SER A 218 -19.32 -19.71 15.27
N ARG A 219 -18.19 -19.18 14.79
CA ARG A 219 -16.86 -19.79 14.87
C ARG A 219 -16.00 -19.23 16.02
N ASN A 220 -16.40 -18.13 16.64
CA ASN A 220 -15.64 -17.44 17.67
C ASN A 220 -16.36 -17.50 19.03
N LYS A 221 -15.60 -17.77 20.10
CA LYS A 221 -16.07 -17.73 21.50
C LYS A 221 -15.39 -16.60 22.25
N VAL A 222 -16.12 -15.96 23.15
CA VAL A 222 -15.56 -14.93 24.04
C VAL A 222 -14.75 -15.61 25.14
N GLU A 223 -13.44 -15.34 25.20
CA GLU A 223 -12.61 -15.75 26.34
C GLU A 223 -12.51 -14.65 27.39
N LYS A 224 -12.35 -13.41 26.93
CA LYS A 224 -12.15 -12.26 27.82
C LYS A 224 -12.79 -11.01 27.27
N VAL A 225 -13.42 -10.24 28.14
CA VAL A 225 -13.91 -8.89 27.84
C VAL A 225 -13.23 -7.90 28.78
N SER A 226 -12.62 -6.87 28.21
CA SER A 226 -11.99 -5.79 28.96
C SER A 226 -12.62 -4.46 28.58
N VAL A 227 -12.90 -3.64 29.59
CA VAL A 227 -13.47 -2.30 29.43
C VAL A 227 -12.38 -1.29 29.77
N VAL A 228 -12.04 -0.43 28.83
CA VAL A 228 -11.07 0.65 29.04
C VAL A 228 -11.73 2.02 28.83
N ASP A 229 -11.28 3.01 29.58
CA ASP A 229 -11.66 4.40 29.33
C ASP A 229 -10.87 5.01 28.15
N MET A 230 -11.19 6.25 27.79
CA MET A 230 -10.53 6.96 26.69
C MET A 230 -9.06 7.33 26.96
N SER A 231 -8.59 7.22 28.20
CA SER A 231 -7.16 7.36 28.54
C SER A 231 -6.37 6.05 28.38
N GLY A 232 -7.07 4.95 28.06
CA GLY A 232 -6.48 3.61 27.97
C GLY A 232 -6.40 2.88 29.32
N LYS A 233 -6.97 3.44 30.39
CA LYS A 233 -6.99 2.79 31.70
C LYS A 233 -7.99 1.64 31.71
N LEU A 234 -7.55 0.47 32.15
CA LEU A 234 -8.42 -0.69 32.37
C LEU A 234 -9.36 -0.42 33.55
N ILE A 235 -10.66 -0.48 33.29
CA ILE A 235 -11.73 -0.22 34.26
C ILE A 235 -12.34 -1.52 34.76
N LYS A 236 -12.59 -2.48 33.87
CA LYS A 236 -13.28 -3.72 34.21
C LYS A 236 -12.83 -4.88 33.32
N THR A 237 -12.90 -6.09 33.85
CA THR A 237 -12.57 -7.32 33.12
C THR A 237 -13.58 -8.42 33.46
N PHE A 238 -13.93 -9.20 32.45
CA PHE A 238 -14.73 -10.42 32.56
C PHE A 238 -13.94 -11.55 31.90
N ASP A 239 -13.57 -12.57 32.68
CA ASP A 239 -12.68 -13.65 32.23
C ASP A 239 -13.45 -14.92 31.80
N LYS A 240 -14.75 -14.78 31.50
CA LYS A 240 -15.63 -15.88 31.07
C LYS A 240 -16.68 -15.36 30.10
N GLU A 241 -17.10 -16.24 29.19
CA GLU A 241 -18.26 -16.06 28.33
C GLU A 241 -19.53 -15.88 29.18
N SER A 242 -20.32 -14.86 28.85
CA SER A 242 -21.60 -14.55 29.47
C SER A 242 -22.56 -13.99 28.43
N ASP A 243 -23.86 -14.29 28.59
CA ASP A 243 -24.93 -13.68 27.79
C ASP A 243 -25.04 -12.17 28.02
N THR A 244 -24.61 -11.70 29.20
CA THR A 244 -24.69 -10.29 29.62
C THR A 244 -23.43 -9.86 30.37
N TYR A 245 -23.01 -8.62 30.14
CA TYR A 245 -21.89 -8.00 30.86
C TYR A 245 -22.37 -6.73 31.55
N ASP A 246 -22.27 -6.71 32.88
CA ASP A 246 -22.77 -5.63 33.74
C ASP A 246 -21.77 -4.46 33.85
N LEU A 247 -22.22 -3.31 33.38
CA LEU A 247 -21.53 -2.01 33.33
C LEU A 247 -22.28 -0.93 34.15
N SER A 248 -23.21 -1.32 35.04
CA SER A 248 -24.04 -0.39 35.82
C SER A 248 -23.24 0.55 36.74
N ASP A 249 -22.09 0.09 37.21
CA ASP A 249 -21.13 0.83 38.04
C ASP A 249 -20.29 1.85 37.27
N LEU A 250 -20.35 1.84 35.94
CA LEU A 250 -19.57 2.77 35.11
C LEU A 250 -20.24 4.16 35.07
N PRO A 251 -19.48 5.24 35.31
CA PRO A 251 -19.95 6.60 35.04
C PRO A 251 -20.35 6.80 33.58
N LYS A 252 -21.25 7.76 33.34
CA LYS A 252 -21.62 8.19 31.99
C LYS A 252 -20.36 8.63 31.22
N GLY A 253 -20.19 8.12 30.01
CA GLY A 253 -18.95 8.35 29.27
C GLY A 253 -18.81 7.44 28.05
N THR A 254 -17.68 7.60 27.37
CA THR A 254 -17.28 6.75 26.25
C THR A 254 -16.26 5.74 26.73
N TYR A 255 -16.44 4.48 26.35
CA TYR A 255 -15.52 3.40 26.68
C TYR A 255 -15.19 2.58 25.43
N ILE A 256 -14.05 1.89 25.46
CA ILE A 256 -13.68 0.90 24.46
C ILE A 256 -13.80 -0.48 25.11
N ILE A 257 -14.59 -1.35 24.49
CA ILE A 257 -14.67 -2.76 24.82
C ILE A 257 -13.65 -3.51 23.97
N MET A 258 -12.76 -4.24 24.63
CA MET A 258 -11.81 -5.15 23.99
C MET A 258 -12.23 -6.60 24.27
N ILE A 259 -12.42 -7.39 23.23
CA ILE A 259 -12.89 -8.78 23.30
C ILE A 259 -11.79 -9.67 22.77
N THR A 260 -11.29 -10.56 23.62
CA THR A 260 -10.33 -11.60 23.25
C THR A 260 -11.10 -12.87 22.93
N ASN A 261 -10.91 -13.41 21.73
CA ASN A 261 -11.52 -14.67 21.31
C ASN A 261 -10.61 -15.87 21.61
N ASN A 262 -11.13 -17.07 21.35
CA ASN A 262 -10.40 -18.34 21.49
C ASN A 262 -9.20 -18.54 20.55
N ASN A 263 -8.94 -17.59 19.65
CA ASN A 263 -7.76 -17.56 18.80
C ASN A 263 -6.72 -16.53 19.28
N ASN A 264 -6.93 -15.93 20.47
CA ASN A 264 -6.16 -14.81 21.02
C ASN A 264 -6.23 -13.50 20.20
N GLU A 265 -7.19 -13.37 19.28
CA GLU A 265 -7.43 -12.12 18.55
C GLU A 265 -8.18 -11.13 19.43
N VAL A 266 -7.79 -9.84 19.37
CA VAL A 266 -8.39 -8.79 20.19
C VAL A 266 -9.23 -7.85 19.32
N LEU A 267 -10.55 -7.99 19.42
CA LEU A 267 -11.54 -7.15 18.76
C LEU A 267 -11.87 -5.93 19.61
N LYS A 268 -12.01 -4.76 18.99
CA LYS A 268 -12.26 -3.50 19.72
C LYS A 268 -13.55 -2.84 19.24
N LYS A 269 -14.41 -2.41 20.17
CA LYS A 269 -15.64 -1.68 19.86
C LYS A 269 -15.87 -0.53 20.84
N LYS A 270 -16.18 0.65 20.31
CA LYS A 270 -16.56 1.82 21.11
C LYS A 270 -18.03 1.72 21.55
N ILE A 271 -18.28 2.02 22.82
CA ILE A 271 -19.64 2.12 23.39
C ILE A 271 -19.83 3.47 24.10
N VAL A 272 -21.10 3.88 24.24
CA VAL A 272 -21.49 5.07 25.01
C VAL A 272 -22.35 4.65 26.19
N LYS A 273 -21.92 4.97 27.42
CA LYS A 273 -22.67 4.75 28.68
C LYS A 273 -23.57 5.95 28.97
N LYS A 274 -24.87 5.69 29.12
CA LYS A 274 -25.89 6.68 29.52
C LYS A 274 -26.02 6.85 31.02
#